data_AF-A0A7Y8HYK4-F1
#
_entry.id   AF-A0A7Y8HYK4-F1
#
_cell.length_a   1.000
_cell.length_b   1.000
_cell.length_c   1.000
_cell.angle_alpha   90.00
_cell.angle_beta   90.00
_cell.angle_gamma   90.00
#
_symmetry.space_group_name_H-M   'P 1'
#
loop_
_entity.id
_entity.type
_entity.pdbx_description
1 polymer ?
#
loop_
_entity_poly.entity_id
_entity_poly.type
_entity_poly.pdbx_seq_one_letter_code
_entity_poly.pdbx_strand_id
1 'polypeptide(L)' 'MKAVDYYLKVEVDLPEGEDARRYAEELCRQLRKNYGVRKAELSSVTEHDK' A
#
# COMPACT_ATOMS: atom_id res chain seq x y z
N MET A 1 -5.73 -24.15 -9.39
CA MET A 1 -4.82 -23.12 -8.84
C MET A 1 -5.37 -22.65 -7.51
N LYS A 2 -4.50 -22.50 -6.48
CA LYS A 2 -4.89 -21.98 -5.16
C LYS A 2 -4.82 -20.45 -5.17
N ALA A 3 -5.83 -19.79 -4.62
CA ALA A 3 -5.79 -18.36 -4.32
C ALA A 3 -5.36 -18.18 -2.86
N VAL A 4 -4.48 -17.23 -2.59
CA VAL A 4 -3.97 -16.91 -1.25
C VAL A 4 -3.91 -15.39 -1.15
N ASP A 5 -4.46 -14.86 -0.07
CA ASP A 5 -4.42 -13.42 0.23
C ASP A 5 -3.31 -13.14 1.25
N TYR A 6 -2.57 -12.06 1.03
CA TYR A 6 -1.53 -11.58 1.93
C TYR A 6 -1.96 -10.25 2.54
N TYR A 7 -1.88 -10.14 3.86
CA TYR A 7 -2.11 -8.90 4.59
C TYR A 7 -0.76 -8.31 5.00
N LEU A 8 -0.44 -7.15 4.43
CA LEU A 8 0.83 -6.46 4.64
C LEU A 8 0.59 -5.18 5.44
N LYS A 9 1.25 -5.03 6.58
CA LYS A 9 1.39 -3.74 7.27
C LYS A 9 2.74 -3.16 6.87
N VAL A 10 2.73 -1.92 6.39
CA VAL A 10 3.93 -1.20 5.94
C VAL A 10 3.96 0.15 6.64
N GLU A 11 5.14 0.56 7.05
CA GLU A 11 5.41 1.89 7.60
C GLU A 11 6.38 2.61 6.65
N VAL A 12 6.11 3.88 6.37
CA VAL A 12 6.88 4.69 5.42
C VAL A 12 7.06 6.09 5.98
N ASP A 13 8.25 6.66 5.76
CA ASP A 13 8.49 8.08 6.00
C ASP A 13 8.06 8.86 4.77
N LEU A 14 7.04 9.70 4.93
CA LEU A 14 6.60 10.61 3.88
C LEU A 14 7.19 12.02 4.09
N PRO A 15 7.60 12.71 3.03
CA PRO A 15 7.94 14.13 3.10
C PRO A 15 6.76 14.98 3.58
N GLU A 16 7.05 16.15 4.15
CA GLU A 16 6.01 17.12 4.51
C GLU A 16 5.14 17.48 3.29
N GLY A 17 3.82 17.44 3.47
CA GLY A 17 2.84 17.77 2.43
C GLY A 17 2.52 16.65 1.45
N GLU A 18 3.14 15.48 1.56
CA GLU A 18 2.78 14.31 0.75
C GLU A 18 1.46 13.68 1.27
N ASP A 19 0.55 13.37 0.37
CA ASP A 19 -0.74 12.74 0.71
C ASP A 19 -0.54 11.23 0.94
N ALA A 20 -0.71 10.79 2.19
CA ALA A 20 -0.51 9.40 2.58
C ALA A 20 -1.45 8.42 1.85
N ARG A 21 -2.68 8.84 1.54
CA ARG A 21 -3.65 8.01 0.82
C ARG A 21 -3.25 7.85 -0.64
N ARG A 22 -2.86 8.94 -1.30
CA ARG A 22 -2.34 8.90 -2.67
C ARG A 22 -1.10 8.02 -2.77
N TYR A 23 -0.18 8.13 -1.82
CA TYR A 23 1.00 7.28 -1.75
C TYR A 23 0.62 5.80 -1.62
N ALA A 24 -0.33 5.47 -0.74
CA ALA A 24 -0.78 4.09 -0.53
C ALA A 24 -1.50 3.51 -1.77
N GLU A 25 -2.25 4.32 -2.52
CA GLU A 25 -2.85 3.91 -3.81
C GLU A 25 -1.79 3.61 -4.87
N GLU A 26 -0.73 4.42 -4.92
CA GLU A 26 0.42 4.18 -5.79
C GLU A 26 1.19 2.92 -5.39
N LEU A 27 1.36 2.66 -4.08
CA LEU A 27 1.94 1.41 -3.60
C LEU A 27 1.12 0.19 -4.08
N CYS A 28 -0.21 0.25 -3.97
CA CYS A 28 -1.09 -0.80 -4.51
C CYS A 28 -0.92 -0.95 -6.03
N ARG A 29 -0.73 0.15 -6.77
CA ARG A 29 -0.45 0.11 -8.22
C ARG A 29 0.88 -0.58 -8.51
N GLN A 30 1.94 -0.29 -7.75
CA GLN A 30 3.25 -0.93 -7.90
C GLN A 30 3.20 -2.42 -7.55
N LEU A 31 2.43 -2.83 -6.54
CA LEU A 31 2.23 -4.25 -6.21
C LEU A 31 1.61 -5.00 -7.39
N ARG A 32 0.56 -4.44 -8.01
CA ARG A 32 -0.05 -5.04 -9.22
C ARG A 32 0.93 -5.11 -10.39
N LYS A 33 1.69 -4.03 -10.62
CA LYS A 33 2.60 -3.91 -11.77
C LYS A 33 3.86 -4.78 -11.64
N ASN A 34 4.52 -4.75 -10.49
CA ASN A 34 5.86 -5.32 -10.32
C ASN A 34 5.83 -6.72 -9.68
N TYR A 35 4.80 -7.03 -8.88
CA TYR A 35 4.66 -8.34 -8.22
C TYR A 35 3.58 -9.21 -8.86
N GLY A 36 2.84 -8.71 -9.85
CA GLY A 36 1.83 -9.48 -10.59
C GLY A 36 0.68 -9.98 -9.71
N VAL A 37 0.43 -9.33 -8.57
CA VAL A 37 -0.69 -9.72 -7.70
C VAL A 37 -2.01 -9.50 -8.41
N ARG A 38 -2.95 -10.44 -8.25
CA ARG A 38 -4.27 -10.36 -8.89
C ARG A 38 -5.09 -9.16 -8.40
N LYS A 39 -4.94 -8.80 -7.13
CA LYS A 39 -5.60 -7.67 -6.48
C LYS A 39 -4.64 -7.05 -5.46
N ALA A 40 -4.69 -5.73 -5.33
CA ALA A 40 -4.09 -4.99 -4.24
C ALA A 40 -5.08 -3.90 -3.84
N GLU A 41 -5.32 -3.73 -2.55
CA GLU A 41 -6.29 -2.74 -2.05
C GLU A 41 -5.79 -2.11 -0.76
N LEU A 42 -6.16 -0.84 -0.57
CA LEU A 42 -5.87 -0.11 0.64
C LEU A 42 -6.92 -0.45 1.70
N SER A 43 -6.51 -1.11 2.78
CA SER A 43 -7.40 -1.44 3.90
C SER A 43 -7.49 -0.32 4.93
N SER A 44 -6.38 0.34 5.23
CA SER A 44 -6.28 1.37 6.26
C SER A 44 -5.05 2.25 6.04
N VAL A 45 -5.15 3.53 6.38
CA VAL A 45 -4.03 4.47 6.51
C VAL A 45 -4.07 5.01 7.92
N THR A 46 -2.93 5.01 8.60
CA THR A 46 -2.77 5.60 9.93
C THR A 46 -1.52 6.46 9.90
N GLU A 47 -1.71 7.73 10.24
CA GLU A 47 -0.61 8.68 10.40
C GLU A 47 -0.18 8.65 11.87
N HIS A 48 1.12 8.58 12.09
CA HIS A 48 1.72 8.62 13.42
C HIS A 48 2.39 9.98 13.59
N ASP A 49 1.95 10.75 14.59
CA ASP A 49 2.72 11.89 15.06
C ASP A 49 4.06 11.36 15.59
N LYS A 50 5.17 11.85 15.03
CA LYS A 50 6.52 11.51 15.50
C LYS A 50 6.79 12.07 16.89
#